data_AF-A0A2H1VU78-F1
#
_entry.id   AF-A0A2H1VU78-F1
#
_cell.length_a   1.000
_cell.length_b   1.000
_cell.length_c   1.000
_cell.angle_alpha   90.00
_cell.angle_beta   90.00
_cell.angle_gamma   90.00
#
_symmetry.space_group_name_H-M   'P 1'
#
loop_
_entity.id
_entity.type
_entity.pdbx_description
1 polymer ?
#
loop_
_entity_poly.entity_id
_entity_poly.type
_entity_poly.pdbx_seq_one_letter_code
_entity_poly.pdbx_strand_id
1 'polypeptide(L)' 'MIPRELMEDYTMPDGTKLDKGLRVHLPVFYLHHNPEYYREPEVFRPERFLGEEEKNIIPYTYMPFGEGPRLCIGK' A
#
# COMPACT_ATOMS: atom_id res chain seq x y z
N MET A 1 4.21 8.39 2.12
CA MET A 1 5.30 7.57 1.54
C MET A 1 5.94 6.80 2.69
N ILE A 2 6.08 5.48 2.55
CA ILE A 2 6.66 4.63 3.60
C ILE A 2 7.99 4.09 3.08
N PRO A 3 9.15 4.57 3.57
CA PRO A 3 10.44 4.08 3.11
C PRO A 3 10.82 2.75 3.77
N ARG A 4 11.54 1.92 3.02
CA ARG A 4 12.19 0.69 3.46
C ARG A 4 13.59 0.66 2.87
N GLU A 5 14.50 -0.01 3.57
CA GLU A 5 15.84 -0.28 3.09
C GLU A 5 16.08 -1.79 3.24
N LEU A 6 16.63 -2.41 2.20
CA LEU A 6 16.96 -3.83 2.23
C LEU A 6 18.19 -4.06 3.11
N MET A 7 18.05 -4.94 4.10
CA MET A 7 19.15 -5.28 5.03
C MET A 7 20.03 -6.42 4.50
N GLU A 8 19.54 -7.16 3.51
CA GLU A 8 20.16 -8.29 2.83
C GLU A 8 19.66 -8.35 1.38
N ASP A 9 20.38 -9.06 0.52
CA ASP A 9 19.96 -9.27 -0.87
C ASP A 9 18.65 -10.08 -0.90
N TYR A 10 17.72 -9.69 -1.77
CA TYR A 10 16.41 -10.32 -1.88
C TYR A 10 16.06 -10.62 -3.34
N THR A 11 15.53 -11.81 -3.59
CA THR A 11 14.98 -12.17 -4.90
C THR A 11 13.46 -12.22 -4.79
N MET A 12 12.79 -11.36 -5.55
CA MET A 12 11.33 -11.34 -5.65
C MET A 12 10.81 -12.64 -6.30
N PRO A 13 9.53 -13.02 -6.08
CA PRO A 13 8.95 -14.22 -6.67
C PRO A 13 8.99 -14.27 -8.21
N ASP A 14 9.06 -13.12 -8.88
CA ASP A 14 9.20 -13.00 -10.34
C ASP A 14 10.65 -13.15 -10.84
N GLY A 15 11.61 -13.38 -9.93
CA GLY A 15 13.03 -13.54 -10.23
C GLY A 15 13.84 -12.24 -10.17
N THR A 16 13.20 -11.09 -9.92
CA THR A 16 13.90 -9.80 -9.82
C THR A 16 14.81 -9.79 -8.58
N LYS A 17 16.11 -9.50 -8.79
CA LYS A 17 17.09 -9.38 -7.71
C LYS A 17 17.19 -7.94 -7.22
N LEU A 18 17.23 -7.79 -5.90
CA LEU A 18 17.37 -6.52 -5.20
C LEU A 18 18.56 -6.62 -4.26
N ASP A 19 19.49 -5.68 -4.40
CA ASP A 19 20.71 -5.67 -3.60
C ASP A 19 20.47 -5.07 -2.21
N LYS A 20 21.25 -5.53 -1.23
CA LYS A 20 21.34 -4.91 0.08
C LYS A 20 21.62 -3.40 -0.02
N GLY A 21 20.92 -2.62 0.80
CA GLY A 21 21.02 -1.16 0.84
C GLY A 21 20.10 -0.44 -0.16
N LEU A 22 19.40 -1.18 -1.04
CA LEU A 22 18.39 -0.61 -1.92
C LEU A 22 17.24 -0.01 -1.09
N ARG A 23 16.85 1.23 -1.42
CA ARG A 23 15.69 1.89 -0.83
C ARG A 23 14.44 1.62 -1.65
N VAL A 24 13.40 1.15 -0.97
CA VAL A 24 12.08 0.91 -1.55
C VAL A 24 11.09 1.89 -0.93
N HIS A 25 10.36 2.61 -1.78
CA HIS A 25 9.34 3.56 -1.35
C HIS A 25 7.97 3.01 -1.69
N LEU A 26 7.09 2.87 -0.70
CA LEU A 26 5.68 2.56 -0.94
C LEU A 26 4.91 3.89 -1.16
N PRO A 27 4.35 4.13 -2.37
CA PRO A 27 3.71 5.39 -2.71
C PRO A 27 2.24 5.40 -2.27
N VAL A 28 2.00 5.42 -0.95
CA VAL A 28 0.64 5.34 -0.35
C VAL A 28 -0.35 6.32 -0.98
N PHE A 29 0.05 7.57 -1.20
CA PHE A 29 -0.83 8.59 -1.81
C PHE A 29 -1.27 8.17 -3.22
N TYR A 30 -0.34 7.74 -4.07
CA TYR A 30 -0.65 7.28 -5.41
C TYR A 30 -1.55 6.06 -5.38
N LEU A 31 -1.30 5.12 -4.46
CA LEU A 31 -2.09 3.90 -4.33
C LEU A 31 -3.54 4.20 -3.93
N HIS A 32 -3.74 5.12 -2.99
CA HIS A 32 -5.06 5.59 -2.55
C HIS A 32 -5.83 6.35 -3.64
N HIS A 33 -5.13 6.89 -4.65
CA HIS A 33 -5.72 7.59 -5.77
C HIS A 33 -5.65 6.80 -7.09
N ASN A 34 -5.30 5.51 -7.04
CA ASN A 34 -5.22 4.71 -8.25
C ASN A 34 -6.64 4.36 -8.73
N PRO A 35 -7.05 4.79 -9.94
CA PRO A 35 -8.38 4.51 -10.48
C PRO A 35 -8.65 3.02 -10.73
N GLU A 36 -7.61 2.19 -10.79
CA GLU A 36 -7.73 0.72 -10.85
C GLU A 36 -8.38 0.15 -9.58
N TYR A 37 -8.13 0.77 -8.42
CA TYR A 37 -8.63 0.31 -7.13
C TYR A 37 -9.78 1.17 -6.58
N TYR A 38 -9.80 2.46 -6.93
CA TYR A 38 -10.80 3.41 -6.44
C TYR A 38 -11.43 4.16 -7.60
N ARG A 39 -12.67 3.81 -7.96
CA ARG A 39 -13.43 4.55 -8.97
C ARG A 39 -13.62 6.01 -8.54
N GLU A 40 -13.27 6.95 -9.41
CA GLU A 40 -13.33 8.41 -9.18
C GLU A 40 -12.51 8.85 -7.95
N PRO A 41 -11.20 8.52 -7.90
CA PRO A 41 -10.41 8.59 -6.65
C PRO A 41 -10.36 9.97 -6.02
N GLU A 42 -10.41 11.03 -6.84
CA GLU A 42 -10.38 12.44 -6.40
C GLU A 42 -11.69 12.91 -5.73
N VAL A 43 -12.78 12.13 -5.83
CA VAL A 43 -14.05 12.45 -5.19
C VAL A 43 -14.04 11.94 -3.75
N PHE A 44 -14.38 12.81 -2.81
CA PHE A 44 -14.62 12.43 -1.42
C PHE A 44 -15.92 11.60 -1.32
N ARG A 45 -15.76 10.29 -1.16
CA ARG A 45 -16.86 9.30 -1.11
C ARG A 45 -16.64 8.33 0.05
N PRO A 46 -17.06 8.69 1.29
CA PRO A 46 -16.88 7.85 2.47
C PRO A 46 -17.52 6.47 2.37
N GLU A 47 -18.56 6.34 1.55
CA GLU A 47 -19.33 5.10 1.34
C GLU A 47 -18.45 3.93 0.90
N ARG A 48 -17.31 4.22 0.22
CA ARG A 48 -16.30 3.21 -0.17
C ARG A 48 -15.78 2.38 1.00
N PHE A 49 -15.81 2.96 2.20
CA PHE A 49 -15.24 2.39 3.42
C PHE A 49 -16.32 1.98 4.43
N LEU A 50 -17.57 1.80 3.97
CA LEU A 50 -18.72 1.49 4.82
C LEU A 50 -19.53 0.32 4.25
N GLY A 51 -20.11 -0.50 5.13
CA GLY A 51 -21.10 -1.52 4.77
C GLY A 51 -20.58 -2.57 3.78
N GLU A 52 -21.37 -2.87 2.75
CA GLU A 52 -20.99 -3.85 1.72
C GLU A 52 -19.88 -3.36 0.78
N GLU A 53 -19.72 -2.03 0.60
CA GLU A 53 -18.67 -1.50 -0.29
C GLU A 53 -17.27 -1.69 0.28
N GLU A 54 -17.11 -1.69 1.60
CA GLU A 54 -15.83 -1.93 2.27
C GLU A 54 -15.20 -3.27 1.83
N LYS A 55 -16.04 -4.29 1.56
CA LYS A 55 -15.60 -5.61 1.10
C LYS A 55 -14.95 -5.58 -0.29
N ASN A 56 -15.16 -4.52 -1.07
CA ASN A 56 -14.56 -4.35 -2.39
C ASN A 56 -13.13 -3.80 -2.30
N ILE A 57 -12.66 -3.37 -1.12
CA ILE A 57 -11.30 -2.86 -0.95
C ILE A 57 -10.31 -4.02 -1.07
N ILE A 58 -9.48 -3.95 -2.10
CA ILE A 58 -8.43 -4.95 -2.34
C ILE A 58 -7.37 -4.82 -1.23
N PRO A 59 -6.94 -5.92 -0.59
CA PRO A 59 -5.89 -5.90 0.42
C PRO A 59 -4.65 -5.15 -0.06
N TYR A 60 -4.03 -4.39 0.85
CA TYR A 60 -2.85 -3.55 0.60
C TYR A 60 -3.05 -2.39 -0.38
N THR A 61 -4.27 -2.11 -0.87
CA THR A 61 -4.53 -0.90 -1.66
C THR A 61 -4.93 0.29 -0.77
N TYR A 62 -5.58 0.03 0.39
CA TYR A 62 -5.87 1.03 1.42
C TYR A 62 -5.00 0.83 2.67
N MET A 63 -3.88 1.55 2.78
CA MET A 63 -2.98 1.44 3.95
C MET A 63 -2.68 2.80 4.62
N PRO A 64 -3.69 3.52 5.15
CA PRO A 64 -3.50 4.85 5.74
C PRO A 64 -2.55 4.85 6.94
N PHE A 65 -2.47 3.72 7.64
CA PHE A 65 -1.63 3.53 8.82
C PHE A 65 -0.45 2.56 8.57
N GLY A 66 -0.17 2.25 7.30
CA GLY A 66 0.72 1.16 6.92
C GLY A 66 0.05 -0.21 7.09
N GLU A 67 0.83 -1.28 6.93
CA GLU A 67 0.43 -2.67 7.14
C GLU A 67 1.63 -3.53 7.56
N GLY A 68 1.35 -4.73 8.06
CA GLY A 68 2.35 -5.72 8.44
C GLY A 68 3.10 -5.41 9.75
N PRO A 69 4.33 -5.93 9.94
CA PRO A 69 5.04 -5.87 11.23
C PRO A 69 5.41 -4.48 11.74
N ARG A 70 5.30 -3.45 10.89
CA ARG A 70 5.57 -2.04 11.23
C ARG A 70 4.32 -1.17 11.02
N LEU A 71 3.13 -1.73 11.23
CA LEU A 71 1.86 -1.01 11.26
C LEU A 71 1.91 0.08 12.34
N CYS A 72 1.27 1.23 12.08
CA CYS A 72 1.13 2.29 13.08
C CYS A 72 0.48 1.75 14.35
N ILE A 73 1.11 1.98 15.49
CA ILE A 73 0.63 1.51 16.80
C ILE A 73 -0.62 2.26 17.32
N GLY A 74 -1.05 3.32 16.62
CA GLY A 74 -2.21 4.14 16.99
C GLY A 74 -3.44 3.94 16.09
N LYS A 75 -3.43 2.92 15.22
CA LYS A 75 -4.62 2.45 14.50
C LYS A 75 -5.52 1.69 15.46
#